data_AF-A0A7T7UWM3-F1
#
_entry.id   AF-A0A7T7UWM3-F1
#
_cell.length_a   1.000
_cell.length_b   1.000
_cell.length_c   1.000
_cell.angle_alpha   90.00
_cell.angle_beta   90.00
_cell.angle_gamma   90.00
#
_symmetry.space_group_name_H-M   'P 1'
#
loop_
_entity.id
_entity.type
_entity.pdbx_description
1 polymer ?
#
loop_
_entity_poly.entity_id
_entity_poly.type
_entity_poly.pdbx_seq_one_letter_code
_entity_poly.pdbx_strand_id
1 'polypeptide(L)'
;MKKIFKFSVVLGFSLFSHALFAQTSSDGKTDDRFKFKSKNIITSKILQVTRFTNDVSLDSPFISFNGADQVIYDVKDQKIEILNSKNFKVKKVSSVSKNLNNKENLITYYIKEDKLVM
;
A
#
# COMPACT_ATOMS: atom_id res chain seq x y z
N MET A 1 62.85 -21.17 25.31
CA MET A 1 62.05 -21.74 24.19
C MET A 1 60.89 -20.81 23.90
N LYS A 2 60.77 -20.36 22.65
CA LYS A 2 59.69 -19.53 22.11
C LYS A 2 58.48 -20.39 21.76
N LYS A 3 57.25 -19.91 21.98
CA LYS A 3 56.18 -19.90 20.96
C LYS A 3 55.03 -19.00 21.40
N ILE A 4 54.76 -18.03 20.54
CA ILE A 4 53.81 -16.92 20.63
C ILE A 4 52.77 -17.18 19.53
N PHE A 5 51.49 -17.05 19.88
CA PHE A 5 50.30 -16.74 19.06
C PHE A 5 50.00 -17.54 17.77
N LYS A 6 48.71 -17.88 17.59
CA LYS A 6 47.81 -17.17 16.67
C LYS A 6 46.35 -17.60 16.81
N PHE A 7 45.49 -16.59 16.82
CA PHE A 7 44.04 -16.65 16.72
C PHE A 7 43.58 -17.39 15.46
N SER A 8 42.45 -18.08 15.58
CA SER A 8 41.49 -18.20 14.48
C SER A 8 40.09 -18.04 15.06
N VAL A 9 39.67 -16.78 15.06
CA VAL A 9 38.26 -16.37 15.02
C VAL A 9 37.66 -17.00 13.76
N VAL A 10 36.51 -17.63 13.90
CA VAL A 10 35.31 -17.52 13.04
C VAL A 10 34.45 -18.73 13.40
N LEU A 11 33.40 -18.51 14.18
CA LEU A 11 32.18 -19.28 13.99
C LEU A 11 31.06 -18.25 13.85
N GLY A 12 30.64 -18.10 12.60
CA GLY A 12 29.76 -17.02 12.15
C GLY A 12 28.45 -17.02 12.90
N PHE A 13 28.10 -15.83 13.41
CA PHE A 13 26.73 -15.48 13.68
C PHE A 13 25.97 -15.47 12.35
N SER A 14 25.34 -16.59 12.02
CA SER A 14 24.28 -16.62 11.03
C SER A 14 23.06 -15.93 11.64
N LEU A 15 23.04 -14.61 11.54
CA LEU A 15 21.84 -13.80 11.73
C LEU A 15 20.93 -14.10 10.54
N PHE A 16 20.19 -15.21 10.60
CA PHE A 16 18.97 -15.34 9.83
C PHE A 16 18.03 -14.24 10.32
N SER A 17 18.06 -13.10 9.64
CA SER A 17 16.95 -12.16 9.68
C SER A 17 15.75 -12.90 9.12
N HIS A 18 15.01 -13.57 9.99
CA HIS A 18 13.61 -13.86 9.75
C HIS A 18 12.94 -12.49 9.65
N ALA A 19 12.90 -11.93 8.45
CA ALA A 19 11.91 -10.94 8.08
C ALA A 19 10.57 -11.67 8.21
N LEU A 20 10.06 -11.70 9.44
CA LEU A 20 8.66 -11.96 9.72
C LEU A 20 7.91 -10.85 9.00
N PHE A 21 7.60 -11.09 7.73
CA PHE A 21 6.48 -10.43 7.07
C PHE A 21 5.25 -10.90 7.83
N ALA A 22 4.99 -10.24 8.96
CA ALA A 22 3.68 -10.21 9.54
C ALA A 22 2.77 -9.61 8.47
N GLN A 23 2.05 -10.48 7.75
CA GLN A 23 0.78 -10.09 7.16
C GLN A 23 -0.09 -9.68 8.35
N THR A 24 0.01 -8.40 8.73
CA THR A 24 -0.97 -7.79 9.60
C THR A 24 -2.24 -7.71 8.77
N SER A 25 -3.05 -8.77 8.83
CA SER A 25 -4.47 -8.67 8.56
C SER A 25 -5.02 -7.68 9.57
N SER A 26 -4.93 -6.40 9.23
CA SER A 26 -5.55 -5.33 9.99
C SER A 26 -7.04 -5.62 9.96
N ASP A 27 -7.55 -6.08 11.10
CA ASP A 27 -8.97 -6.27 11.41
C ASP A 27 -9.67 -4.90 11.58
N GLY A 28 -9.29 -3.96 10.72
CA GLY A 28 -9.73 -2.57 10.70
C GLY A 28 -10.66 -2.35 9.53
N LYS A 29 -11.78 -3.07 9.47
CA LYS A 29 -12.95 -2.85 8.58
C LYS A 29 -12.62 -2.15 7.24
N THR A 30 -11.60 -2.59 6.53
CA THR A 30 -11.54 -2.38 5.09
C THR A 30 -12.70 -3.20 4.55
N ASP A 31 -13.67 -2.52 3.96
CA ASP A 31 -14.72 -3.14 3.18
C ASP A 31 -14.13 -4.32 2.41
N ASP A 32 -14.72 -5.52 2.54
CA ASP A 32 -14.16 -6.77 1.98
C ASP A 32 -13.87 -6.68 0.48
N ARG A 33 -14.44 -5.67 -0.19
CA ARG A 33 -14.26 -5.30 -1.59
C ARG A 33 -12.90 -4.65 -1.89
N PHE A 34 -12.21 -4.07 -0.91
CA PHE A 34 -10.93 -3.34 -1.09
C PHE A 34 -9.81 -3.92 -0.23
N LYS A 35 -9.12 -4.94 -0.77
CA LYS A 35 -7.96 -5.57 -0.12
C LYS A 35 -6.66 -5.04 -0.73
N PHE A 36 -6.05 -4.08 -0.06
CA PHE A 36 -4.76 -3.49 -0.47
C PHE A 36 -3.58 -4.36 -0.04
N LYS A 37 -2.58 -4.47 -0.92
CA LYS A 37 -1.25 -5.01 -0.57
C LYS A 37 -0.25 -3.86 -0.59
N SER A 38 0.56 -3.70 0.46
CA SER A 38 1.60 -2.68 0.54
C SER A 38 2.73 -3.13 1.46
N LYS A 39 3.87 -2.43 1.42
CA LYS A 39 4.95 -2.65 2.39
C LYS A 39 4.67 -1.98 3.73
N ASN A 40 4.05 -0.80 3.71
CA ASN A 40 3.77 -0.01 4.91
C ASN A 40 2.28 0.33 5.01
N ILE A 41 1.76 0.32 6.24
CA ILE A 41 0.36 0.64 6.57
C ILE A 41 0.33 1.50 7.83
N ILE A 42 -0.32 2.65 7.76
CA ILE A 42 -0.55 3.55 8.91
C ILE A 42 -2.04 3.84 8.99
N THR A 43 -2.67 3.48 10.12
CA THR A 43 -4.10 3.72 10.34
C THR A 43 -4.31 4.74 11.45
N SER A 44 -5.04 5.81 11.16
CA SER A 44 -5.54 6.76 12.15
C SER A 44 -6.99 6.46 12.48
N LYS A 45 -7.25 5.95 13.70
CA LYS A 45 -8.61 5.67 14.16
C LYS A 45 -9.44 6.94 14.36
N ILE A 46 -8.80 8.05 14.75
CA ILE A 46 -9.46 9.34 14.99
C ILE A 46 -9.95 9.93 13.67
N LEU A 47 -9.10 9.91 12.64
CA LEU A 47 -9.45 10.45 11.32
C LEU A 47 -10.23 9.45 10.47
N GLN A 48 -10.26 8.17 10.86
CA GLN A 48 -10.82 7.07 10.06
C GLN A 48 -10.17 6.94 8.68
N VAL A 49 -8.84 7.16 8.66
CA VAL A 49 -8.02 7.13 7.45
C VAL A 49 -6.95 6.05 7.58
N THR A 50 -6.78 5.24 6.54
CA THR A 50 -5.66 4.32 6.39
C THR A 50 -4.79 4.74 5.22
N ARG A 51 -3.50 4.94 5.47
CA ARG A 51 -2.49 5.24 4.46
C ARG A 51 -1.63 4.01 4.19
N PHE A 52 -1.59 3.59 2.94
CA PHE A 52 -0.73 2.54 2.42
C PHE A 52 0.40 3.19 1.63
N THR A 53 1.65 2.77 1.84
CA THR A 53 2.79 3.29 1.06
C THR A 53 3.72 2.19 0.60
N ASN A 54 4.50 2.52 -0.44
CA ASN A 54 5.53 1.70 -1.07
C ASN A 54 4.97 0.44 -1.76
N ASP A 55 4.89 0.49 -3.08
CA ASP A 55 4.48 -0.62 -3.96
C ASP A 55 3.07 -1.12 -3.66
N VAL A 56 2.13 -0.17 -3.57
CA VAL A 56 0.74 -0.48 -3.24
C VAL A 56 0.03 -1.06 -4.45
N SER A 57 -0.71 -2.14 -4.25
CA SER A 57 -1.56 -2.76 -5.27
C SER A 57 -2.93 -3.09 -4.74
N LEU A 58 -3.90 -3.08 -5.65
CA LEU A 58 -5.28 -3.44 -5.40
C LEU A 58 -5.81 -4.22 -6.59
N ASP A 59 -6.54 -5.28 -6.31
CA ASP A 59 -7.36 -5.97 -7.29
C ASP A 59 -8.78 -6.11 -6.74
N SER A 60 -9.66 -5.16 -7.11
CA SER A 60 -11.06 -5.15 -6.69
C SER A 60 -12.00 -5.38 -7.87
N PRO A 61 -13.31 -5.62 -7.65
CA PRO A 61 -14.30 -5.66 -8.72
C PRO A 61 -14.48 -4.33 -9.49
N PHE A 62 -14.11 -3.19 -8.89
CA PHE A 62 -14.36 -1.85 -9.43
C PHE A 62 -13.14 -1.28 -10.17
N ILE A 63 -11.98 -1.39 -9.53
CA ILE A 63 -10.69 -0.86 -10.02
C ILE A 63 -9.55 -1.83 -9.68
N SER A 64 -8.49 -1.80 -10.46
CA SER A 64 -7.25 -2.52 -10.16
C SER A 64 -6.02 -1.76 -10.59
N PHE A 65 -4.93 -1.88 -9.83
CA PHE A 65 -3.66 -1.25 -10.14
C PHE A 65 -2.51 -1.93 -9.38
N ASN A 66 -1.28 -1.62 -9.77
CA ASN A 66 -0.08 -2.03 -9.04
C ASN A 66 0.95 -0.90 -8.93
N GLY A 67 1.95 -1.07 -8.06
CA GLY A 67 3.09 -0.17 -7.97
C GLY A 67 2.75 1.29 -7.69
N ALA A 68 1.68 1.56 -6.94
CA ALA A 68 1.38 2.92 -6.49
C ALA A 68 2.30 3.32 -5.33
N ASP A 69 2.71 4.59 -5.30
CA ASP A 69 3.58 5.13 -4.26
C ASP A 69 2.83 5.23 -2.92
N GLN A 70 1.59 5.72 -2.99
CA GLN A 70 0.72 5.93 -1.86
C GLN A 70 -0.74 5.69 -2.23
N VAL A 71 -1.49 5.12 -1.29
CA VAL A 71 -2.94 5.07 -1.31
C VAL A 71 -3.48 5.58 0.02
N ILE A 72 -4.44 6.49 -0.02
CA ILE A 72 -5.19 6.94 1.16
C ILE A 72 -6.61 6.40 1.03
N TYR A 73 -7.02 5.58 1.98
CA TYR A 73 -8.40 5.14 2.14
C TYR A 73 -9.06 5.93 3.27
N ASP A 74 -10.02 6.77 2.92
CA ASP A 74 -10.79 7.59 3.85
C ASP A 74 -12.20 7.00 4.00
N VAL A 75 -12.46 6.42 5.16
CA VAL A 75 -13.75 5.78 5.46
C VAL A 75 -14.84 6.83 5.70
N LYS A 76 -14.49 8.00 6.24
CA LYS A 76 -15.44 9.06 6.56
C LYS A 76 -15.96 9.71 5.28
N ASP A 77 -15.05 10.05 4.38
CA ASP A 77 -15.37 10.71 3.11
C ASP A 77 -15.70 9.70 1.99
N GLN A 78 -15.62 8.39 2.28
CA GLN A 78 -15.91 7.30 1.33
C GLN A 78 -15.13 7.43 0.02
N LYS A 79 -13.83 7.70 0.13
CA LYS A 79 -12.94 7.90 -1.02
C LYS A 79 -11.62 7.15 -0.90
N ILE A 80 -11.05 6.80 -2.05
CA ILE A 80 -9.72 6.23 -2.20
C ILE A 80 -8.91 7.17 -3.09
N GLU A 81 -7.81 7.70 -2.58
CA GLU A 81 -6.85 8.52 -3.32
C GLU A 81 -5.61 7.68 -3.64
N ILE A 82 -5.21 7.65 -4.90
CA ILE A 82 -4.18 6.75 -5.43
C ILE A 82 -3.14 7.61 -6.14
N LEU A 83 -1.91 7.61 -5.63
CA LEU A 83 -0.82 8.41 -6.16
C LEU A 83 0.15 7.55 -6.98
N ASN A 84 0.47 8.00 -8.20
CA ASN A 84 1.51 7.41 -9.07
C ASN A 84 1.35 5.89 -9.29
N SER A 85 0.14 5.42 -9.55
CA SER A 85 -0.09 4.00 -9.85
C SER A 85 0.44 3.59 -11.23
N LYS A 86 0.75 2.30 -11.37
CA LYS A 86 1.05 1.64 -12.64
C LYS A 86 -0.10 0.73 -13.04
N ASN A 87 -0.27 0.55 -14.35
CA ASN A 87 -1.26 -0.36 -14.93
C ASN A 87 -2.69 -0.16 -14.37
N PHE A 88 -3.09 1.09 -14.15
CA PHE A 88 -4.42 1.40 -13.63
C PHE A 88 -5.50 0.93 -14.60
N LYS A 89 -6.47 0.17 -14.10
CA LYS A 89 -7.61 -0.34 -14.88
C LYS A 89 -8.92 -0.03 -14.14
N VAL A 90 -9.86 0.51 -14.90
CA VAL A 90 -11.26 0.65 -14.49
C VAL A 90 -12.01 -0.60 -14.94
N LYS A 91 -12.71 -1.27 -14.03
CA LYS A 91 -13.52 -2.47 -14.33
C LYS A 91 -15.00 -2.16 -14.31
N LYS A 92 -15.48 -1.54 -13.23
CA LYS A 92 -16.90 -1.21 -13.05
C LYS A 92 -17.03 0.06 -12.20
N VAL A 93 -17.39 1.17 -12.86
CA VAL A 93 -17.70 2.46 -12.22
C VAL A 93 -18.86 3.10 -12.98
N SER A 94 -19.64 3.92 -12.28
CA SER A 94 -20.79 4.64 -12.85
C SER A 94 -20.38 5.83 -13.71
N SER A 95 -19.26 6.48 -13.38
CA SER A 95 -18.72 7.58 -14.19
C SER A 95 -17.21 7.74 -14.04
N VAL A 96 -16.60 8.24 -15.11
CA VAL A 96 -15.18 8.63 -15.14
C VAL A 96 -15.10 10.07 -15.61
N SER A 97 -14.37 10.91 -14.88
CA SER A 97 -14.12 12.30 -15.22
C SER A 97 -12.63 12.58 -15.23
N LYS A 98 -12.21 13.44 -16.16
CA LYS A 98 -10.82 13.87 -16.27
C LYS A 98 -10.63 15.24 -15.61
N ASN A 99 -9.72 15.33 -14.67
CA ASN A 99 -9.25 16.58 -14.09
C ASN A 99 -8.08 17.12 -14.93
N LEU A 100 -8.36 18.16 -15.71
CA LEU A 100 -7.38 18.79 -16.60
C LEU A 100 -6.20 19.42 -15.86
N ASN A 101 -6.33 19.66 -14.55
CA ASN A 101 -5.30 20.27 -13.71
C ASN A 101 -4.54 19.25 -12.84
N ASN A 102 -4.67 17.95 -13.12
CA ASN A 102 -4.00 16.91 -12.35
C ASN A 102 -2.49 16.87 -12.64
N LYS A 103 -1.71 17.62 -11.85
CA LYS A 103 -0.25 17.67 -11.96
C LYS A 103 0.45 16.47 -11.33
N GLU A 104 -0.24 15.70 -10.48
CA GLU A 104 0.38 14.74 -9.56
C GLU A 104 0.00 13.27 -9.85
N ASN A 105 -0.51 12.93 -11.04
CA ASN A 105 -0.99 11.57 -11.36
C ASN A 105 -1.88 10.98 -10.24
N LEU A 106 -2.71 11.84 -9.64
CA LEU A 106 -3.59 11.49 -8.54
C LEU A 106 -4.91 10.96 -9.09
N ILE A 107 -5.27 9.73 -8.75
CA ILE A 107 -6.57 9.16 -9.10
C ILE A 107 -7.41 9.11 -7.83
N THR A 108 -8.61 9.69 -7.87
CA THR A 108 -9.56 9.64 -6.75
C THR A 108 -10.77 8.80 -7.16
N TYR A 109 -11.05 7.75 -6.41
CA TYR A 109 -12.26 6.96 -6.53
C TYR A 109 -13.20 7.26 -5.36
N TYR A 110 -14.40 7.75 -5.69
CA TYR A 110 -15.47 8.01 -4.75
C TYR A 110 -16.38 6.78 -4.71
N ILE A 111 -16.40 6.10 -3.56
CA ILE A 111 -17.01 4.78 -3.38
C ILE A 111 -18.54 4.89 -3.42
N LYS A 112 -19.10 5.93 -2.80
CA LYS A 112 -20.55 6.11 -2.70
C LYS A 112 -21.18 6.41 -4.07
N GLU A 113 -20.51 7.25 -4.86
CA GLU A 113 -20.97 7.68 -6.19
C GLU A 113 -20.53 6.72 -7.31
N ASP A 114 -19.72 5.70 -7.00
CA ASP A 114 -19.03 4.86 -7.99
C ASP A 114 -18.37 5.73 -9.08
N LYS A 115 -17.72 6.82 -8.67
CA LYS A 115 -17.16 7.83 -9.58
C LYS A 115 -15.65 7.85 -9.50
N LEU A 116 -15.01 7.93 -10.65
CA LEU A 116 -13.56 8.07 -10.75
C LEU A 116 -13.17 9.44 -11.32
N VAL A 117 -12.19 10.07 -10.69
CA VAL A 117 -11.57 11.32 -11.15
C VAL A 117 -10.10 11.06 -11.38
N MET A 118 -9.62 11.35 -12.60
CA MET A 118 -8.25 11.09 -13.05
C MET A 118 -7.64 12.28 -13.77
#